data_AF-A0A8J7YRQ7-F1
#
_entry.id   AF-A0A8J7YRQ7-F1
#
_cell.length_a   1.000
_cell.length_b   1.000
_cell.length_c   1.000
_cell.angle_alpha   90.00
_cell.angle_beta   90.00
_cell.angle_gamma   90.00
#
_symmetry.space_group_name_H-M   'P 1'
#
loop_
_entity.id
_entity.type
_entity.pdbx_description
1 polymer ?
#
loop_
_entity_poly.entity_id
_entity_poly.type
_entity_poly.pdbx_seq_one_letter_code
_entity_poly.pdbx_strand_id
1 'polypeptide(L)'
;MPIYAIVADIPGWALKHRVKGTEIRYLNGQYYLYRVTSKYDPAIKRSRKITLEYLGKITPDGLLRPKAVRVMDELQYITNREYGASSFILSECSDTIDLLKTHFPDEWKEIAVCSIMRLDVLKSDLYDHGEESRGEGPGLPGSAFFSVIHRTASFLMACLNDFLYSPGVI
;
A
#
# COMPACT_ATOMS: atom_id res chain seq x y z
N MET A 1 -37.08 12.28 14.88
CA MET A 1 -36.51 13.64 15.10
C MET A 1 -35.87 14.09 13.78
N PRO A 2 -36.21 15.26 13.22
CA PRO A 2 -35.68 15.69 11.94
C PRO A 2 -34.20 16.11 12.08
N ILE A 3 -33.36 15.59 11.18
CA ILE A 3 -31.88 15.69 11.21
C ILE A 3 -31.35 17.05 10.70
N TYR A 4 -32.23 17.98 10.36
CA TYR A 4 -31.87 19.25 9.69
C TYR A 4 -31.80 20.40 10.70
N ALA A 5 -30.75 20.41 11.53
CA ALA A 5 -30.36 21.61 12.26
C ALA A 5 -29.71 22.59 11.26
N ILE A 6 -30.54 23.52 10.77
CA ILE A 6 -30.13 24.63 9.92
C ILE A 6 -29.29 25.59 10.78
N VAL A 7 -28.00 25.69 10.45
CA VAL A 7 -27.04 26.70 10.94
C VAL A 7 -26.82 26.64 12.47
N ALA A 8 -26.22 25.55 12.94
CA ALA A 8 -25.35 25.68 14.11
C ALA A 8 -24.22 26.64 13.73
N ASP A 9 -24.00 27.67 14.53
CA ASP A 9 -22.98 28.70 14.33
C ASP A 9 -21.62 28.03 14.07
N ILE A 10 -21.23 27.93 12.80
CA ILE A 10 -20.03 27.19 12.41
C ILE A 10 -18.86 28.01 12.94
N PRO A 11 -18.01 27.45 13.80
CA PRO A 11 -16.94 28.21 14.40
C PRO A 11 -15.97 28.69 13.31
N GLY A 12 -15.41 29.89 13.48
CA GLY A 12 -14.58 30.53 12.46
C GLY A 12 -13.39 29.67 11.99
N TRP A 13 -12.84 28.84 12.88
CA TRP A 13 -11.77 27.90 12.54
C TRP A 13 -12.24 26.83 11.54
N ALA A 14 -13.49 26.37 11.60
CA ALA A 14 -14.03 25.41 10.64
C ALA A 14 -14.36 26.08 9.31
N LEU A 15 -14.87 27.31 9.34
CA LEU A 15 -15.21 28.07 8.14
C LEU A 15 -13.99 28.34 7.24
N LYS A 16 -12.79 28.49 7.82
CA LYS A 16 -11.53 28.64 7.09
C LYS A 16 -11.27 27.53 6.06
N HIS A 17 -11.79 26.33 6.30
CA HIS A 17 -11.61 25.18 5.43
C HIS A 17 -12.67 25.06 4.33
N ARG A 18 -13.66 25.96 4.29
CA ARG A 18 -14.71 25.98 3.26
C ARG A 18 -14.18 26.60 1.96
N VAL A 19 -13.79 25.74 1.02
CA VAL A 19 -13.35 26.13 -0.33
C VAL A 19 -14.46 25.86 -1.35
N LYS A 20 -14.43 26.53 -2.51
CA LYS A 20 -15.38 26.28 -3.61
C LYS A 20 -15.41 24.79 -3.96
N GLY A 21 -16.61 24.22 -4.07
CA GLY A 21 -16.79 22.78 -4.35
C GLY A 21 -16.63 21.88 -3.12
N THR A 22 -16.66 22.45 -1.91
CA THR A 22 -16.66 21.69 -0.66
C THR A 22 -17.85 22.06 0.22
N GLU A 23 -18.25 21.11 1.06
CA GLU A 23 -19.31 21.26 2.04
C GLU A 23 -18.79 20.79 3.41
N ILE A 24 -19.07 21.61 4.42
CA ILE A 24 -18.86 21.23 5.82
C ILE A 24 -20.16 20.60 6.33
N ARG A 25 -20.06 19.41 6.90
CA ARG A 25 -21.17 18.71 7.56
C ARG A 25 -20.89 18.58 9.04
N TYR A 26 -21.88 18.92 9.85
CA TYR A 26 -21.85 18.64 11.28
C TYR A 26 -22.58 17.32 11.54
N LEU A 27 -21.84 16.34 12.06
CA LEU A 27 -22.37 15.02 12.40
C LEU A 27 -21.74 14.57 13.71
N ASN A 28 -22.54 14.04 14.64
CA ASN A 28 -22.08 13.46 15.90
C ASN A 28 -21.11 14.36 16.69
N GLY A 29 -21.38 15.67 16.79
CA GLY A 29 -20.53 16.59 17.53
C GLY A 29 -19.24 17.01 16.82
N GLN A 30 -19.04 16.59 15.57
CA GLN A 30 -17.80 16.81 14.82
C GLN A 30 -18.09 17.43 13.45
N TYR A 31 -17.11 18.15 12.93
CA TYR A 31 -17.16 18.77 11.61
C TYR A 31 -16.38 17.94 10.60
N TYR A 32 -17.00 17.69 9.45
CA TYR A 32 -16.43 16.89 8.37
C TYR A 32 -16.47 17.66 7.07
N LEU A 33 -15.40 17.57 6.29
CA LEU A 33 -15.28 18.23 5.01
C LEU A 33 -15.51 17.22 3.88
N TYR A 34 -16.46 17.54 2.99
CA TYR A 34 -16.77 16.74 1.81
C TYR A 34 -16.60 17.56 0.55
N ARG A 35 -16.19 16.91 -0.55
CA ARG A 35 -16.25 17.48 -1.89
C ARG A 35 -17.67 17.36 -2.42
N VAL A 36 -18.17 18.43 -3.01
CA VAL A 36 -19.53 18.51 -3.55
C VAL A 36 -19.52 19.12 -4.94
N THR A 37 -20.29 18.51 -5.83
CA THR A 37 -20.55 19.04 -7.17
C THR A 37 -22.05 19.09 -7.43
N SER A 38 -22.47 19.86 -8.42
CA SER A 38 -23.84 19.86 -8.92
C SER A 38 -23.87 19.25 -10.32
N LYS A 39 -24.79 18.30 -10.55
CA LYS A 39 -25.01 17.69 -11.87
C LYS A 39 -26.47 17.87 -12.25
N TYR A 40 -26.72 18.26 -13.50
CA TYR A 40 -28.08 18.35 -14.02
C TYR A 40 -28.73 16.96 -14.04
N ASP A 41 -29.94 16.87 -13.52
CA ASP A 41 -30.74 15.65 -13.53
C ASP A 41 -32.00 15.88 -14.37
N PRO A 42 -32.11 15.22 -15.54
CA PRO A 42 -33.20 15.44 -16.50
C PRO A 42 -34.56 14.96 -15.99
N ALA A 43 -34.59 13.99 -15.06
CA ALA A 43 -35.85 13.48 -14.52
C ALA A 43 -36.57 14.52 -13.64
N ILE A 44 -35.80 15.25 -12.83
CA ILE A 44 -36.30 16.33 -11.97
C ILE A 44 -36.20 17.71 -12.64
N LYS A 45 -35.69 17.78 -13.87
CA LYS A 45 -35.43 19.01 -14.66
C LYS A 45 -34.66 20.10 -13.90
N ARG A 46 -33.80 19.71 -12.95
CA ARG A 46 -33.02 20.64 -12.12
C ARG A 46 -31.69 20.02 -11.73
N SER A 47 -30.74 20.87 -11.34
CA SER A 47 -29.44 20.41 -10.83
C SER A 47 -29.58 19.76 -9.46
N ARG A 48 -29.04 18.54 -9.34
CA ARG A 48 -28.93 17.81 -8.08
C ARG A 48 -27.53 17.98 -7.52
N LYS A 49 -27.46 18.22 -6.21
CA LYS A 49 -26.21 18.21 -5.46
C LYS A 49 -25.73 16.77 -5.27
N ILE A 50 -24.48 16.51 -5.63
CA ILE A 50 -23.81 15.22 -5.49
C ILE A 50 -22.66 15.39 -4.50
N THR A 51 -22.62 14.52 -3.49
CA THR A 51 -21.50 14.45 -2.56
C THR A 51 -20.51 13.44 -3.12
N LEU A 52 -19.27 13.85 -3.30
CA LEU A 52 -18.22 13.03 -3.86
C LEU A 52 -17.37 12.47 -2.72
N GLU A 53 -16.17 13.02 -2.57
CA GLU A 53 -15.11 12.50 -1.74
C GLU A 53 -15.17 13.06 -0.31
N TYR A 54 -14.80 12.22 0.66
CA TYR A 54 -14.53 12.63 2.03
C TYR A 54 -13.10 13.16 2.16
N LEU A 55 -12.96 14.46 2.43
CA LEU A 55 -11.66 15.13 2.48
C LEU A 55 -11.01 15.07 3.86
N GLY A 56 -11.79 14.89 4.92
CA GLY A 56 -11.27 14.75 6.27
C GLY A 56 -12.15 15.32 7.37
N LYS A 57 -11.66 15.18 8.59
CA LYS A 57 -12.29 15.71 9.80
C LYS A 57 -11.69 17.07 10.11
N ILE A 58 -12.52 18.07 10.35
CA ILE A 58 -12.07 19.40 10.74
C ILE A 58 -11.96 19.43 12.27
N THR A 59 -10.77 19.73 12.75
CA THR A 59 -10.45 19.97 14.17
C THR A 59 -9.97 21.41 14.36
N PRO A 60 -9.99 21.95 15.58
CA PRO A 60 -9.47 23.30 15.86
C PRO A 60 -8.01 23.49 15.39
N ASP A 61 -7.21 22.42 15.46
CA ASP A 61 -5.79 22.41 15.05
C ASP A 61 -5.60 22.32 13.53
N GLY A 62 -6.66 21.99 12.78
CA GLY A 62 -6.62 21.90 11.31
C GLY A 62 -7.46 20.77 10.72
N LEU A 63 -7.24 20.50 9.43
CA LEU A 63 -7.94 19.45 8.68
C LEU A 63 -7.18 18.11 8.78
N LEU A 64 -7.77 17.14 9.45
CA LEU A 64 -7.25 15.79 9.56
C LEU A 64 -7.68 14.95 8.35
N ARG A 65 -6.73 14.67 7.44
CA ARG A 65 -6.94 13.80 6.27
C ARG A 65 -7.34 12.37 6.70
N PRO A 66 -8.05 11.61 5.84
CA PRO A 66 -8.37 10.22 6.09
C PRO A 66 -7.13 9.38 6.41
N LYS A 67 -7.26 8.41 7.33
CA LYS A 67 -6.16 7.56 7.78
C LYS A 67 -5.46 6.82 6.62
N ALA A 68 -6.21 6.34 5.64
CA ALA A 68 -5.65 5.63 4.49
C ALA A 68 -4.65 6.49 3.70
N VAL A 69 -4.98 7.77 3.45
CA VAL A 69 -4.09 8.70 2.74
C VAL A 69 -2.83 8.96 3.57
N ARG A 70 -2.97 9.14 4.89
CA ARG A 70 -1.83 9.36 5.78
C ARG A 70 -0.84 8.19 5.80
N VAL A 71 -1.35 6.96 5.84
CA VAL A 71 -0.51 5.75 5.82
C VAL A 71 0.24 5.63 4.51
N MET A 72 -0.39 5.97 3.37
CA MET A 72 0.29 5.95 2.08
C MET A 72 1.40 7.02 1.98
N ASP A 73 1.14 8.24 2.49
CA ASP A 73 2.16 9.30 2.57
C ASP A 73 3.36 8.85 3.44
N GLU A 74 3.10 8.15 4.55
CA GLU A 74 4.13 7.62 5.45
C GLU A 74 4.92 6.45 4.82
N LEU A 75 4.27 5.61 4.01
CA LEU A 75 4.90 4.49 3.31
C LEU A 75 5.84 4.94 2.17
N GLN A 76 5.68 6.16 1.64
CA GLN A 76 6.56 6.67 0.58
C GLN A 76 8.04 6.74 1.02
N TYR A 77 8.30 6.91 2.32
CA TYR A 77 9.65 7.04 2.86
C TYR A 77 10.21 5.74 3.45
N ILE A 78 9.43 4.67 3.46
CA ILE A 78 9.89 3.37 3.97
C ILE A 78 10.63 2.67 2.82
N THR A 79 11.97 2.79 2.84
CA THR A 79 12.84 1.90 2.06
C THR A 79 12.66 0.47 2.58
N ASN A 80 12.17 -0.43 1.73
CA ASN A 80 12.03 -1.85 2.08
C ASN A 80 13.41 -2.41 2.45
N ARG A 81 13.60 -2.83 3.70
CA ARG A 81 14.86 -3.43 4.19
C ARG A 81 15.21 -4.73 3.45
N GLU A 82 14.26 -5.34 2.75
CA GLU A 82 14.45 -6.57 1.98
C GLU A 82 15.17 -6.36 0.63
N TYR A 83 15.34 -5.11 0.16
CA TYR A 83 16.01 -4.85 -1.12
C TYR A 83 17.46 -5.36 -1.15
N GLY A 84 18.18 -5.28 -0.02
CA GLY A 84 19.59 -5.68 0.04
C GLY A 84 19.82 -7.16 -0.27
N ALA A 85 18.99 -8.05 0.28
CA ALA A 85 19.11 -9.49 0.06
C ALA A 85 18.77 -9.86 -1.39
N SER A 86 17.66 -9.33 -1.91
CA SER A 86 17.27 -9.54 -3.31
C SER A 86 18.32 -9.00 -4.28
N SER A 87 18.82 -7.79 -4.05
CA SER A 87 19.87 -7.18 -4.88
C SER A 87 21.15 -8.01 -4.89
N PHE A 88 21.57 -8.54 -3.74
CA PHE A 88 22.76 -9.37 -3.61
C PHE A 88 22.62 -10.72 -4.34
N ILE A 89 21.47 -11.39 -4.17
CA ILE A 89 21.21 -12.67 -4.85
C ILE A 89 21.19 -12.48 -6.38
N LEU A 90 20.56 -11.39 -6.85
CA LEU A 90 20.53 -11.08 -8.28
C LEU A 90 21.90 -10.72 -8.84
N SER A 91 22.75 -10.02 -8.08
CA SER A 91 24.12 -9.72 -8.53
C SER A 91 25.00 -10.96 -8.58
N GLU A 92 24.85 -11.90 -7.64
CA GLU A 92 25.65 -13.12 -7.62
C GLU A 92 25.17 -14.13 -8.68
N CYS A 93 23.88 -14.13 -9.00
CA CYS A 93 23.28 -15.07 -9.96
C CYS A 93 23.14 -14.49 -11.38
N SER A 94 23.80 -13.37 -11.69
CA SER A 94 23.70 -12.69 -13.00
C SER A 94 23.97 -13.63 -14.17
N ASP A 95 25.01 -14.45 -14.05
CA ASP A 95 25.48 -15.33 -15.11
C ASP A 95 24.44 -16.42 -15.45
N THR A 96 23.78 -16.93 -14.42
CA THR A 96 22.70 -17.92 -14.56
C THR A 96 21.44 -17.29 -15.15
N ILE A 97 21.13 -16.05 -14.75
CA ILE A 97 20.00 -15.29 -15.28
C ILE A 97 20.20 -15.00 -16.77
N ASP A 98 21.42 -14.66 -17.20
CA ASP A 98 21.70 -14.38 -18.61
C ASP A 98 21.67 -15.64 -19.49
N LEU A 99 22.10 -16.78 -18.95
CA LEU A 99 21.88 -18.09 -19.59
C LEU A 99 20.39 -18.43 -19.71
N LEU A 100 19.62 -18.17 -18.66
CA LEU A 100 18.16 -18.36 -18.66
C LEU A 100 17.46 -17.49 -19.71
N LYS A 101 17.85 -16.22 -19.83
CA LYS A 101 17.33 -15.32 -20.88
C LYS A 101 17.63 -15.83 -22.29
N THR A 102 18.81 -16.45 -22.47
CA THR A 102 19.24 -16.97 -23.77
C THR A 102 18.43 -18.20 -24.19
N HIS A 103 18.13 -19.09 -23.24
CA HIS A 103 17.44 -20.36 -23.53
C HIS A 103 15.91 -20.30 -23.39
N PHE A 104 15.39 -19.43 -22.52
CA PHE A 104 13.96 -19.29 -22.19
C PHE A 104 13.54 -17.82 -22.12
N PRO A 105 13.61 -17.06 -23.23
CA PRO A 105 13.38 -15.61 -23.23
C PRO A 105 11.98 -15.20 -22.75
N ASP A 106 10.98 -16.06 -22.90
CA ASP A 106 9.59 -15.76 -22.52
C ASP A 106 9.27 -16.11 -21.05
N GLU A 107 10.04 -17.01 -20.41
CA GLU A 107 9.71 -17.58 -19.08
C GLU A 107 10.89 -17.53 -18.07
N TRP A 108 12.00 -16.88 -18.42
CA TRP A 108 13.20 -16.85 -17.55
C TRP A 108 12.94 -16.24 -16.18
N LYS A 109 11.97 -15.33 -16.06
CA LYS A 109 11.63 -14.64 -14.81
C LYS A 109 11.00 -15.62 -13.81
N GLU A 110 10.01 -16.38 -14.27
CA GLU A 110 9.30 -17.38 -13.50
C GLU A 110 10.26 -18.45 -13.01
N ILE A 111 11.18 -18.90 -13.89
CA ILE A 111 12.19 -19.90 -13.55
C ILE A 111 13.20 -19.35 -12.52
N ALA A 112 13.67 -18.11 -12.69
CA ALA A 112 14.59 -17.47 -11.75
C ALA A 112 13.96 -17.31 -10.36
N VAL A 113 12.71 -16.81 -10.29
CA VAL A 113 12.01 -16.68 -9.01
C VAL A 113 11.72 -18.03 -8.37
N CYS A 114 11.27 -19.03 -9.14
CA CYS A 114 11.08 -20.38 -8.62
C CYS A 114 12.37 -20.98 -8.05
N SER A 115 13.51 -20.70 -8.67
CA SER A 115 14.82 -21.18 -8.23
C SER A 115 15.28 -20.50 -6.95
N ILE A 116 15.17 -19.17 -6.88
CA ILE A 116 15.54 -18.39 -5.68
C ILE A 116 14.64 -18.74 -4.50
N MET A 117 13.32 -18.84 -4.71
CA MET A 117 12.38 -19.24 -3.64
C MET A 117 12.68 -20.64 -3.10
N ARG A 118 13.06 -21.59 -3.98
CA ARG A 118 13.47 -22.93 -3.54
C ARG A 118 14.77 -22.90 -2.74
N LEU A 119 15.72 -22.03 -3.10
CA LEU A 119 16.98 -21.87 -2.36
C LEU A 119 16.74 -21.32 -0.95
N ASP A 120 15.86 -20.34 -0.81
CA ASP A 120 15.54 -19.73 0.49
C ASP A 120 14.83 -20.73 1.42
N VAL A 121 13.93 -21.56 0.89
CA VAL A 121 13.23 -22.61 1.64
C VAL A 121 14.19 -23.70 2.15
N LEU A 122 15.22 -24.06 1.37
CA LEU A 122 16.21 -25.06 1.80
C LEU A 122 17.11 -24.55 2.93
N LYS A 123 17.32 -23.22 3.03
CA LYS A 123 18.11 -22.63 4.11
C LYS A 123 17.33 -22.50 5.41
N SER A 124 16.00 -22.32 5.38
CA SER A 124 15.20 -22.32 6.61
C SER A 124 15.22 -23.69 7.29
N ASP A 125 15.20 -24.79 6.52
CA ASP A 125 15.26 -26.15 7.08
C ASP A 125 16.67 -26.50 7.64
N LEU A 126 17.72 -25.88 7.11
CA LEU A 126 19.10 -26.07 7.59
C LEU A 126 19.45 -25.21 8.81
N TYR A 127 18.74 -24.10 9.02
CA TYR A 127 18.90 -23.28 10.23
C TYR A 127 18.23 -23.90 11.46
N ASP A 128 17.23 -24.76 11.29
CA ASP A 128 16.56 -25.46 12.40
C ASP A 128 17.42 -26.56 13.05
N HIS A 129 18.48 -27.05 12.40
CA HIS A 129 19.39 -28.04 12.99
C HIS A 129 20.60 -27.44 13.73
N GLY A 130 20.69 -26.12 13.85
CA GLY A 130 21.82 -25.42 14.47
C GLY A 130 21.61 -24.95 15.92
N GLU A 131 20.39 -25.02 16.47
CA GLU A 131 20.08 -24.36 17.75
C GLU A 131 19.23 -25.22 18.71
N GLU A 132 19.52 -26.52 18.84
CA GLU A 132 18.92 -27.37 19.87
C GLU A 132 19.62 -27.24 21.24
N SER A 133 19.78 -26.02 21.76
CA SER A 133 20.21 -25.89 23.17
C SER A 133 19.76 -24.65 23.94
N ARG A 134 18.78 -23.86 23.47
CA ARG A 134 18.11 -22.86 24.32
C ARG A 134 16.65 -22.63 23.94
N GLY A 135 15.75 -23.25 24.70
CA GLY A 135 14.45 -22.68 25.11
C GLY A 135 13.39 -22.46 24.02
N GLU A 136 12.42 -23.38 24.01
CA GLU A 136 11.07 -23.32 23.45
C GLU A 136 10.58 -21.94 22.92
N GLY A 137 10.39 -21.84 21.61
CA GLY A 137 9.54 -20.86 20.93
C GLY A 137 8.58 -21.58 19.97
N PRO A 138 7.35 -21.07 19.76
CA PRO A 138 6.34 -21.80 18.98
C PRO A 138 6.73 -21.83 17.51
N GLY A 139 6.92 -23.03 16.97
CA GLY A 139 7.12 -23.24 15.53
C GLY A 139 6.05 -22.52 14.71
N LEU A 140 6.48 -21.87 13.64
CA LEU A 140 5.61 -21.10 12.76
C LEU A 140 4.51 -22.02 12.19
N PRO A 141 3.21 -21.69 12.38
CA PRO A 141 2.14 -22.48 11.78
C PRO A 141 2.26 -22.41 10.25
N GLY A 142 2.08 -23.54 9.56
CA GLY A 142 2.28 -23.66 8.10
C GLY A 142 1.50 -22.64 7.24
N SER A 143 0.47 -21.98 7.80
CA SER A 143 -0.22 -20.86 7.17
C SER A 143 0.60 -19.57 7.12
N ALA A 144 1.44 -19.30 8.13
CA ALA A 144 2.35 -18.16 8.15
C ALA A 144 3.47 -18.37 7.11
N PHE A 145 3.96 -19.60 6.97
CA PHE A 145 4.96 -19.98 5.96
C PHE A 145 4.47 -19.69 4.53
N PHE A 146 3.24 -20.09 4.21
CA PHE A 146 2.64 -19.79 2.90
C PHE A 146 2.47 -18.28 2.65
N SER A 147 2.15 -17.52 3.72
CA SER A 147 2.01 -16.07 3.64
C SER A 147 3.34 -15.33 3.43
N VAL A 148 4.43 -15.85 4.01
CA VAL A 148 5.78 -15.33 3.83
C VAL A 148 6.26 -15.63 2.41
N ILE A 149 6.11 -16.87 1.93
CA ILE A 149 6.46 -17.25 0.56
C ILE A 149 5.69 -16.40 -0.47
N HIS A 150 4.38 -16.21 -0.29
CA HIS A 150 3.61 -15.40 -1.23
C HIS A 150 4.07 -13.93 -1.24
N ARG A 151 4.47 -13.39 -0.08
CA ARG A 151 4.99 -12.02 0.03
C ARG A 151 6.39 -11.90 -0.57
N THR A 152 7.28 -12.83 -0.28
CA THR A 152 8.65 -12.85 -0.84
C THR A 152 8.64 -13.11 -2.34
N ALA A 153 7.77 -14.00 -2.85
CA ALA A 153 7.56 -14.22 -4.27
C ALA A 153 7.08 -12.95 -4.99
N SER A 154 6.06 -12.29 -4.43
CA SER A 154 5.51 -11.05 -4.98
C SER A 154 6.55 -9.92 -4.95
N PHE A 155 7.36 -9.85 -3.89
CA PHE A 155 8.43 -8.87 -3.74
C PHE A 155 9.62 -9.14 -4.67
N LEU A 156 10.06 -10.40 -4.81
CA LEU A 156 11.11 -10.79 -5.77
C LEU A 156 10.69 -10.52 -7.22
N MET A 157 9.43 -10.80 -7.57
CA MET A 157 8.89 -10.45 -8.90
C MET A 157 8.83 -8.94 -9.12
N ALA A 158 8.48 -8.16 -8.09
CA ALA A 158 8.51 -6.70 -8.15
C ALA A 158 9.95 -6.18 -8.29
N CYS A 159 10.91 -6.68 -7.50
CA CYS A 159 12.31 -6.31 -7.58
C CYS A 159 12.95 -6.70 -8.92
N LEU A 160 12.62 -7.86 -9.48
CA LEU A 160 13.08 -8.25 -10.82
C LEU A 160 12.51 -7.31 -11.89
N ASN A 161 11.24 -6.93 -11.78
CA ASN A 161 10.67 -5.96 -12.70
C ASN A 161 11.29 -4.57 -12.53
N ASP A 162 11.51 -4.10 -11.30
CA ASP A 162 12.14 -2.79 -11.03
C ASP A 162 13.62 -2.75 -11.44
N PHE A 163 14.38 -3.83 -11.25
CA PHE A 163 15.78 -3.94 -11.68
C PHE A 163 15.92 -3.93 -13.21
N LEU A 164 14.96 -4.53 -13.95
CA LEU A 164 14.96 -4.59 -15.41
C LEU A 164 14.31 -3.36 -16.08
N TYR A 165 13.39 -2.67 -15.39
CA TYR A 165 12.76 -1.43 -15.86
C TYR A 165 13.43 -0.16 -15.32
N SER A 166 14.52 -0.27 -14.57
CA SER A 166 15.31 0.90 -14.18
C SER A 166 15.92 1.55 -15.44
N PRO A 167 15.53 2.78 -15.79
CA PRO A 167 16.12 3.49 -16.91
C PRO A 167 17.49 4.02 -16.48
N GLY A 168 18.55 3.19 -16.57
CA GLY A 168 19.86 3.69 -16.15
C GLY A 168 21.06 2.73 -16.07
N VAL A 169 21.06 1.57 -16.71
CA VAL A 169 22.30 0.78 -16.89
C VAL A 169 22.44 0.33 -18.35
N ILE A 170 22.69 1.30 -19.22
CA ILE A 170 23.57 1.21 -20.39
C ILE A 170 24.52 2.42 -20.28
#